data_AF-A1U9T1-F1
#
_entry.id   AF-A1U9T1-F1
#
_cell.length_a   1.000
_cell.length_b   1.000
_cell.length_c   1.000
_cell.angle_alpha   90.00
_cell.angle_beta   90.00
_cell.angle_gamma   90.00
#
_symmetry.space_group_name_H-M   'P 1'
#
loop_
_entity.id
_entity.type
_entity.pdbx_description
1 polymer ?
#
loop_
_entity_poly.entity_id
_entity_poly.type
_entity_poly.pdbx_seq_one_letter_code
_entity_poly.pdbx_strand_id
1 'polypeptide(L)'
;MTNDVEKRWHDPQAFHSAVTYVVAVIAVAGVCFAFYAIPDDHSLIAAILVPVVLFAGGVGAFIQTYRVWKFRGTWPIWHGAGWFLFMLFLLCLSVPGSALTD
;
A
#
# COMPACT_ATOMS: atom_id res chain seq x y z
N MET A 1 7.08 -24.32 -30.88
CA MET A 1 6.45 -24.49 -29.56
C MET A 1 6.76 -23.26 -28.75
N THR A 2 5.93 -22.23 -28.87
CA THR A 2 6.03 -21.04 -28.03
C THR A 2 5.78 -21.50 -26.60
N ASN A 3 6.70 -21.20 -25.68
CA ASN A 3 6.53 -21.46 -24.26
C ASN A 3 5.50 -20.46 -23.76
N ASP A 4 4.23 -20.66 -24.12
CA ASP A 4 3.12 -19.91 -23.54
C ASP A 4 3.06 -20.34 -22.09
N VAL A 5 3.71 -19.54 -21.26
CA VAL A 5 3.56 -19.55 -19.81
C VAL A 5 2.06 -19.49 -19.58
N GLU A 6 1.43 -20.60 -19.19
CA GLU A 6 0.01 -20.60 -18.89
C GLU A 6 -0.24 -19.45 -17.92
N LYS A 7 -0.89 -18.39 -18.43
CA LYS A 7 -1.35 -17.23 -17.67
C LYS A 7 -2.43 -17.74 -16.69
N ARG A 8 -2.04 -18.50 -15.68
CA ARG A 8 -2.86 -18.78 -14.50
C ARG A 8 -2.67 -17.62 -13.52
N TRP A 9 -3.34 -16.51 -13.81
CA TRP A 9 -3.38 -15.29 -12.97
C TRP A 9 -4.54 -15.39 -11.97
N HIS A 10 -5.33 -16.45 -12.09
CA HIS A 10 -6.42 -16.79 -11.21
C HIS A 10 -5.89 -17.60 -10.04
N ASP A 11 -5.53 -16.89 -8.97
CA ASP A 11 -5.22 -17.46 -7.66
C ASP A 11 -6.05 -16.70 -6.61
N PRO A 12 -7.23 -17.23 -6.24
CA PRO A 12 -8.13 -16.55 -5.31
C PRO A 12 -7.52 -16.43 -3.90
N GLN A 13 -6.62 -17.34 -3.51
CA GLN A 13 -5.97 -17.27 -2.20
C GLN A 13 -4.94 -16.14 -2.15
N ALA A 14 -4.13 -16.00 -3.20
CA ALA A 14 -3.21 -14.87 -3.32
C ALA A 14 -3.95 -13.54 -3.38
N PHE A 15 -5.09 -13.49 -4.07
CA PHE A 15 -5.95 -12.30 -4.12
C PHE A 15 -6.47 -11.90 -2.73
N HIS A 16 -7.09 -12.82 -1.98
CA HIS A 16 -7.57 -12.52 -0.62
C HIS A 16 -6.44 -12.10 0.32
N SER A 17 -5.26 -12.70 0.17
CA SER A 17 -4.07 -12.32 0.96
C SER A 17 -3.62 -10.89 0.65
N ALA A 18 -3.57 -10.52 -0.63
CA ALA A 18 -3.23 -9.17 -1.06
C ALA A 18 -4.28 -8.14 -0.61
N VAL A 19 -5.58 -8.47 -0.71
CA VAL A 19 -6.67 -7.62 -0.21
C VAL A 19 -6.55 -7.41 1.29
N THR A 20 -6.37 -8.48 2.07
CA THR A 20 -6.22 -8.38 3.54
C THR A 20 -5.02 -7.51 3.90
N TYR A 21 -3.91 -7.67 3.19
CA TYR A 21 -2.72 -6.84 3.36
C TYR A 21 -2.99 -5.36 3.10
N VAL A 22 -3.59 -5.03 1.96
CA VAL A 22 -3.92 -3.65 1.57
C VAL A 22 -4.89 -3.02 2.57
N VAL A 23 -5.95 -3.73 2.96
CA VAL A 23 -6.93 -3.26 3.94
C VAL A 23 -6.27 -2.99 5.29
N ALA A 24 -5.36 -3.86 5.75
CA ALA A 24 -4.63 -3.65 6.98
C ALA A 24 -3.75 -2.40 6.93
N VAL A 25 -3.02 -2.17 5.83
CA VAL A 25 -2.20 -0.96 5.64
C VAL A 25 -3.08 0.29 5.64
N ILE A 26 -4.20 0.27 4.93
CA ILE A 26 -5.15 1.40 4.88
C ILE A 26 -5.75 1.67 6.25
N ALA A 27 -6.11 0.64 7.02
CA ALA A 27 -6.63 0.79 8.36
C ALA A 27 -5.60 1.51 9.28
N VAL A 28 -4.33 1.11 9.22
CA VAL A 28 -3.26 1.77 9.98
C VAL A 28 -3.07 3.23 9.53
N ALA A 29 -3.05 3.48 8.22
CA ALA A 29 -2.94 4.84 7.69
C ALA A 29 -4.14 5.72 8.10
N GLY A 30 -5.35 5.15 8.11
CA GLY A 30 -6.57 5.81 8.55
C GLY A 30 -6.56 6.16 10.04
N VAL A 31 -5.99 5.29 10.89
CA VAL A 31 -5.75 5.59 12.30
C VAL A 31 -4.79 6.77 12.46
N CYS A 32 -3.65 6.77 11.75
CA CYS A 32 -2.73 7.92 11.75
C CYS A 32 -3.41 9.21 11.26
N PHE A 33 -4.27 9.12 10.25
CA PHE A 33 -5.02 10.26 9.73
C PHE A 33 -6.05 10.77 10.73
N ALA A 34 -6.77 9.88 11.44
CA ALA A 34 -7.70 10.27 12.49
C ALA A 34 -7.00 11.01 13.64
N PHE A 35 -5.78 10.60 14.00
CA PHE A 35 -4.96 11.32 14.97
C PHE A 35 -4.54 12.72 14.50
N TYR A 36 -4.43 12.95 13.19
CA TYR A 36 -4.15 14.27 12.62
C TYR A 36 -5.41 15.14 12.52
N ALA A 37 -6.54 14.59 12.08
CA ALA A 37 -7.72 15.37 11.68
C ALA A 37 -8.76 15.62 12.78
N ILE A 38 -8.69 14.89 13.91
CA ILE A 38 -9.69 15.00 15.00
C ILE A 38 -9.30 16.03 16.06
N PRO A 39 -8.05 16.07 16.56
CA PRO A 39 -7.65 17.07 17.56
C PRO A 39 -7.55 18.47 16.95
N ASP A 40 -7.83 19.52 17.73
CA ASP A 40 -7.61 20.91 17.30
C ASP A 40 -6.12 21.22 17.05
N ASP A 41 -5.23 20.46 17.70
CA ASP A 41 -3.78 20.54 17.53
C ASP A 41 -3.34 19.63 16.36
N HIS A 42 -3.19 20.23 15.19
CA HIS A 42 -2.82 19.57 13.95
C HIS A 42 -1.35 19.13 14.00
N SER A 43 -1.09 17.94 14.53
CA SER A 43 0.28 17.44 14.68
C SER A 43 0.93 17.14 13.33
N LEU A 44 2.02 17.86 13.00
CA LEU A 44 2.87 17.60 11.83
C LEU A 44 3.39 16.15 11.80
N ILE A 45 3.66 15.57 12.98
CA ILE A 45 4.11 14.18 13.10
C ILE A 45 3.02 13.22 12.60
N ALA A 46 1.76 13.44 13.00
CA ALA A 46 0.63 12.63 12.54
C ALA A 46 0.40 12.79 11.03
N ALA A 47 0.52 14.01 10.50
CA ALA A 47 0.41 14.29 9.06
C ALA A 47 1.47 13.53 8.24
N ILE A 48 2.72 13.46 8.72
CA ILE A 48 3.83 12.74 8.06
C ILE A 48 3.66 11.22 8.18
N LEU A 49 3.11 10.72 9.29
CA LEU A 49 2.93 9.28 9.50
C LEU A 49 2.00 8.64 8.46
N VAL A 50 0.98 9.35 7.98
CA VAL A 50 0.03 8.84 6.98
C VAL A 50 0.73 8.40 5.68
N PRO A 51 1.46 9.27 4.95
CA PRO A 51 2.19 8.87 3.75
C PRO A 51 3.33 7.87 4.06
N VAL A 52 3.99 7.95 5.21
CA VAL A 52 5.05 7.00 5.58
C VAL A 52 4.52 5.57 5.70
N VAL A 53 3.36 5.37 6.33
CA VAL A 53 2.71 4.06 6.45
C VAL A 53 2.33 3.51 5.07
N LEU A 54 1.74 4.34 4.21
CA LEU A 54 1.36 3.93 2.84
C LEU A 54 2.58 3.59 1.99
N PHE A 55 3.65 4.37 2.09
CA PHE A 55 4.92 4.11 1.41
C PHE A 55 5.53 2.78 1.86
N ALA A 56 5.64 2.56 3.18
CA ALA A 56 6.15 1.31 3.74
C ALA A 56 5.30 0.11 3.32
N GLY A 57 3.97 0.25 3.28
CA GLY A 57 3.06 -0.77 2.76
C GLY A 57 3.27 -1.05 1.27
N GLY A 58 3.45 -0.02 0.43
CA GLY A 58 3.78 -0.18 -0.98
C GLY A 58 5.09 -0.93 -1.20
N VAL A 59 6.14 -0.56 -0.47
CA VAL A 59 7.45 -1.26 -0.48
C VAL A 59 7.29 -2.72 -0.05
N GLY A 60 6.54 -2.98 1.02
CA GLY A 60 6.25 -4.34 1.49
C GLY A 60 5.54 -5.19 0.42
N ALA A 61 4.58 -4.62 -0.30
CA ALA A 61 3.92 -5.30 -1.43
C ALA A 61 4.86 -5.56 -2.61
N PHE A 62 5.80 -4.67 -2.92
CA PHE A 62 6.83 -4.91 -3.94
C PHE A 62 7.83 -5.99 -3.51
N ILE A 63 8.23 -6.01 -2.23
CA ILE A 63 9.04 -7.11 -1.68
C ILE A 63 8.30 -8.44 -1.83
N GLN A 64 7.00 -8.47 -1.53
CA GLN A 64 6.19 -9.66 -1.68
C GLN A 64 6.04 -10.07 -3.16
N THR A 65 5.93 -9.11 -4.07
CA THR A 65 5.97 -9.34 -5.52
C THR A 65 7.25 -10.09 -5.92
N TYR A 66 8.40 -9.63 -5.44
CA TYR A 66 9.69 -10.27 -5.71
C TYR A 66 9.79 -11.67 -5.09
N ARG A 67 9.31 -11.84 -3.84
CA ARG A 67 9.27 -13.14 -3.18
C ARG A 67 8.42 -14.14 -3.97
N VAL A 68 7.20 -13.75 -4.32
CA VAL A 68 6.27 -14.61 -5.07
C VAL A 68 6.81 -14.92 -6.46
N TRP A 69 7.46 -13.97 -7.13
CA TRP A 69 8.15 -14.20 -8.39
C TRP A 69 9.25 -15.27 -8.25
N LYS A 70 10.09 -15.20 -7.20
CA LYS A 70 11.10 -16.24 -6.92
C LYS A 70 10.50 -17.62 -6.71
N PHE A 71 9.33 -17.72 -6.08
CA PHE A 71 8.61 -18.97 -5.86
C PHE A 71 7.71 -19.39 -7.05
N ARG A 72 7.83 -18.73 -8.21
CA ARG A 72 7.00 -18.98 -9.41
C ARG A 72 5.48 -18.85 -9.18
N GLY A 73 5.08 -18.04 -8.21
CA GLY A 73 3.66 -17.75 -7.92
C GLY A 73 3.11 -16.58 -8.72
N THR A 74 1.88 -16.17 -8.38
CA THR A 74 1.09 -15.09 -9.01
C THR A 74 1.54 -13.69 -8.59
N TRP A 75 2.78 -13.32 -8.95
CA TRP A 75 3.38 -12.01 -8.66
C TRP A 75 2.57 -10.77 -9.11
N PRO A 76 1.78 -10.78 -10.21
CA PRO A 76 1.11 -9.57 -10.68
C PRO A 76 0.06 -9.03 -9.70
N ILE A 77 -0.55 -9.90 -8.88
CA ILE A 77 -1.52 -9.52 -7.86
C ILE A 77 -0.86 -8.60 -6.81
N TRP A 78 0.31 -9.03 -6.32
CA TRP A 78 1.09 -8.26 -5.34
C TRP A 78 1.67 -6.99 -5.96
N HIS A 79 1.99 -7.01 -7.25
CA HIS A 79 2.46 -5.82 -7.96
C HIS A 79 1.35 -4.77 -8.04
N GLY A 80 0.12 -5.18 -8.37
CA GLY A 80 -1.06 -4.30 -8.37
C GLY A 80 -1.34 -3.71 -6.99
N ALA A 81 -1.24 -4.53 -5.93
CA ALA A 81 -1.38 -4.06 -4.55
C ALA A 81 -0.33 -3.00 -4.18
N GLY A 82 0.94 -3.20 -4.59
CA GLY A 82 2.01 -2.23 -4.39
C GLY A 82 1.75 -0.91 -5.10
N TRP A 83 1.32 -0.95 -6.36
CA TRP A 83 0.93 0.27 -7.10
C TRP A 83 -0.24 1.01 -6.47
N PHE A 84 -1.25 0.28 -6.00
CA PHE A 84 -2.41 0.88 -5.34
C PHE A 84 -2.01 1.62 -4.05
N LEU A 85 -1.22 0.99 -3.18
CA LEU A 85 -0.70 1.64 -1.97
C LEU A 85 0.24 2.81 -2.29
N PHE A 86 1.04 2.70 -3.35
CA PHE A 86 1.92 3.78 -3.78
C PHE A 86 1.13 4.98 -4.34
N MET A 87 0.05 4.76 -5.09
CA MET A 87 -0.85 5.83 -5.52
C MET A 87 -1.49 6.53 -4.31
N LEU A 88 -1.96 5.78 -3.31
CA LEU A 88 -2.47 6.37 -2.07
C LEU A 88 -1.40 7.18 -1.34
N PHE A 89 -0.16 6.68 -1.27
CA PHE A 89 0.97 7.46 -0.75
C PHE A 89 1.12 8.79 -1.46
N LEU A 90 1.15 8.80 -2.80
CA LEU A 90 1.29 10.02 -3.58
C LEU A 90 0.13 11.00 -3.35
N LEU A 91 -1.10 10.49 -3.21
CA LEU A 91 -2.28 11.31 -2.87
C LEU A 91 -2.16 11.93 -1.47
N CYS A 92 -1.69 11.14 -0.49
CA CYS A 92 -1.55 11.57 0.90
C CYS A 92 -0.32 12.45 1.16
N LEU A 93 0.57 12.67 0.19
CA LEU A 93 1.64 13.68 0.31
C LEU A 93 1.08 15.11 0.44
N SER A 94 -0.17 15.34 0.05
CA SER A 94 -0.85 16.62 0.27
C SER A 94 -1.12 16.92 1.75
N VAL A 95 -1.23 15.90 2.61
CA VAL A 95 -1.59 16.04 4.04
C VAL A 95 -0.50 16.75 4.85
N PRO A 96 0.80 16.38 4.77
CA PRO A 96 1.86 17.21 5.33
C PRO A 96 1.94 18.60 4.68
N GLY A 97 1.58 18.72 3.40
CA GLY A 97 1.58 19.99 2.68
C GLY A 97 0.62 21.01 3.28
N SER A 98 -0.60 20.59 3.68
CA SER A 98 -1.54 21.46 4.38
C SER A 98 -1.06 21.83 5.79
N ALA A 99 -0.51 20.86 6.52
CA ALA A 99 0.01 21.09 7.88
C ALA A 99 1.22 22.06 7.93
N LEU A 100 1.93 22.27 6.82
CA LEU A 100 3.02 23.25 6.72
C LEU A 100 2.53 24.67 6.41
N THR A 101 1.28 24.82 5.95
CA THR A 101 0.69 26.10 5.54
C THR A 101 -0.30 26.68 6.55
N ASP A 102 -0.70 25.89 7.55
CA ASP A 102 -1.48 26.32 8.72
C ASP A 102 -0.57 26.95 9.80
#